data_AF-A0A3A0B4L3-F1
#
_entry.id   AF-A0A3A0B4L3-F1
#
_cell.length_a   1.000
_cell.length_b   1.000
_cell.length_c   1.000
_cell.angle_alpha   90.00
_cell.angle_beta   90.00
_cell.angle_gamma   90.00
#
_symmetry.space_group_name_H-M   'P 1'
#
loop_
_entity.id
_entity.type
_entity.pdbx_description
1 polymer ?
#
loop_
_entity_poly.entity_id
_entity_poly.type
_entity_poly.pdbx_seq_one_letter_code
_entity_poly.pdbx_strand_id
1 'polypeptide(L)'
;MPKTINVLFLAAEADPFIKVGGLGDVAGTLPRELRALSTDELKVDVRLVLPYHAAVKAENLRPVEIFSLPRGDSEVGAETFETSIEGMPVYLINGDPIRASGSVYSFDAKLDTEKYAFFSLAAAELPKHIHWQPDVIHANDWHTALSLYANLTKRWESGSKHVAGVISLHNLPFMGAEAGAALESYGVKLAQTDLPDWARVLPLPLGMWASDAIVAVSPGYANEILAEEFGCGLQGFLSLRRDSLSGILNGIDAVSFDPATDKALGVNYDLERLKLRAENKELLQGKLGLARNPHIPLLGIVSRMDVQKGVDLAFSALKGMKRVNFQAVILGTGDPKLEESARELQNLFPEKIKAETRFDANLARQIYAGADILLMPSRYEPCGLSQMIAMRYGCVPVARAVGGLKDTVVP
;
A
#
# COMPACT_ATOMS: atom_id res chain seq x y z
N MET A 1 14.56 -9.37 -32.39
CA MET A 1 14.29 -8.33 -31.37
C MET A 1 13.62 -9.03 -30.21
N PRO A 2 14.01 -8.75 -28.95
CA PRO A 2 13.38 -9.38 -27.79
C PRO A 2 11.87 -9.11 -27.80
N LYS A 3 11.08 -10.11 -27.39
CA LYS A 3 9.65 -9.89 -27.15
C LYS A 3 9.54 -8.84 -26.06
N THR A 4 8.81 -7.76 -26.30
CA THR A 4 8.61 -6.71 -25.29
C THR A 4 7.22 -6.86 -24.69
N ILE A 5 7.13 -6.82 -23.37
CA ILE A 5 5.86 -6.69 -22.64
C ILE A 5 5.82 -5.27 -22.07
N ASN A 6 4.86 -4.49 -22.54
CA ASN A 6 4.65 -3.11 -22.11
C ASN A 6 3.62 -3.08 -20.96
N VAL A 7 4.01 -2.61 -19.78
CA VAL A 7 3.16 -2.57 -18.58
C VAL A 7 2.93 -1.14 -18.12
N LEU A 8 1.68 -0.68 -18.16
CA LEU A 8 1.26 0.58 -17.57
C LEU A 8 0.91 0.33 -16.10
N PHE A 9 1.80 0.70 -15.19
CA PHE A 9 1.63 0.48 -13.76
C PHE A 9 1.02 1.73 -13.12
N LEU A 10 -0.16 1.58 -12.53
CA LEU A 10 -0.93 2.70 -11.97
C LEU A 10 -0.98 2.57 -10.45
N ALA A 11 -0.66 3.66 -9.74
CA ALA A 11 -0.78 3.70 -8.28
C ALA A 11 -1.16 5.10 -7.79
N ALA A 12 -1.72 5.19 -6.59
CA ALA A 12 -1.99 6.47 -5.92
C ALA A 12 -0.74 7.09 -5.27
N GLU A 13 0.24 6.25 -4.94
CA GLU A 13 1.48 6.62 -4.27
C GLU A 13 2.62 5.69 -4.70
N ALA A 14 3.86 6.18 -4.65
CA ALA A 14 5.08 5.40 -4.89
C ALA A 14 6.30 6.13 -4.33
N ASP A 15 7.12 5.44 -3.55
CA ASP A 15 8.41 5.94 -3.06
C ASP A 15 9.42 6.06 -4.24
N PRO A 16 10.26 7.12 -4.33
CA PRO A 16 10.47 8.19 -3.36
C PRO A 16 9.59 9.44 -3.55
N PHE A 17 8.69 9.44 -4.54
CA PHE A 17 7.87 10.62 -4.86
C PHE A 17 6.90 10.97 -3.75
N ILE A 18 6.15 9.98 -3.29
CA ILE A 18 5.16 10.14 -2.24
C ILE A 18 4.84 8.79 -1.58
N LYS A 19 4.75 8.79 -0.25
CA LYS A 19 4.47 7.62 0.55
C LYS A 19 3.61 7.98 1.75
N VAL A 20 2.45 7.37 1.85
CA VAL A 20 1.51 7.45 2.98
C VAL A 20 1.31 6.07 3.60
N GLY A 21 1.17 5.03 2.78
CA GLY A 21 0.94 3.65 3.21
C GLY A 21 1.96 2.65 2.67
N GLY A 22 1.59 1.36 2.78
CA GLY A 22 2.39 0.26 2.23
C GLY A 22 2.28 0.12 0.71
N LEU A 23 1.26 0.72 0.09
CA LEU A 23 1.14 0.76 -1.37
C LEU A 23 2.32 1.52 -1.97
N GLY A 24 2.75 2.63 -1.35
CA GLY A 24 3.89 3.42 -1.80
C GLY A 24 5.20 2.64 -1.82
N ASP A 25 5.41 1.73 -0.86
CA ASP A 25 6.57 0.83 -0.84
C ASP A 25 6.53 -0.13 -2.03
N VAL A 26 5.38 -0.75 -2.30
CA VAL A 26 5.23 -1.72 -3.39
C VAL A 26 5.33 -1.02 -4.75
N ALA A 27 4.61 0.07 -4.95
CA ALA A 27 4.60 0.81 -6.22
C ALA A 27 5.92 1.53 -6.52
N GLY A 28 6.73 1.84 -5.49
CA GLY A 28 8.09 2.37 -5.66
C GLY A 28 9.12 1.30 -6.04
N THR A 29 8.87 0.02 -5.75
CA THR A 29 9.87 -1.06 -5.92
C THR A 29 9.49 -2.06 -7.00
N LEU A 30 8.28 -2.63 -6.94
CA LEU A 30 7.82 -3.69 -7.83
C LEU A 30 7.96 -3.34 -9.32
N PRO A 31 7.59 -2.13 -9.80
CA PRO A 31 7.78 -1.77 -11.21
C PRO A 31 9.24 -1.85 -11.67
N ARG A 32 10.20 -1.49 -10.81
CA ARG A 32 11.63 -1.55 -11.13
C ARG A 32 12.14 -2.99 -11.15
N GLU A 33 11.74 -3.79 -10.15
CA GLU A 33 12.09 -5.20 -10.09
C GLU A 33 11.54 -5.98 -11.31
N LEU A 34 10.31 -5.67 -11.76
CA LEU A 34 9.76 -6.24 -12.99
C LEU A 34 10.59 -5.88 -14.23
N ARG A 35 11.11 -4.64 -14.33
CA ARG A 35 12.03 -4.26 -15.42
C ARG A 35 13.35 -5.04 -15.34
N ALA A 36 13.85 -5.27 -14.13
CA ALA A 36 15.09 -6.02 -13.88
C ALA A 36 15.00 -7.51 -14.28
N LEU A 37 13.79 -8.07 -14.39
CA LEU A 37 13.56 -9.41 -14.96
C LEU A 37 13.76 -9.48 -16.48
N SER A 38 14.08 -8.37 -17.15
CA SER A 38 14.38 -8.38 -18.59
C SER A 38 15.61 -9.24 -18.89
N THR A 39 15.53 -10.04 -19.95
CA THR A 39 16.59 -10.87 -20.50
C THR A 39 16.85 -10.52 -21.97
N ASP A 40 17.81 -11.19 -22.61
CA ASP A 40 18.09 -11.03 -24.04
C ASP A 40 16.89 -11.43 -24.94
N GLU A 41 15.98 -12.26 -24.43
CA GLU A 41 14.81 -12.76 -25.16
C GLU A 41 13.51 -12.02 -24.82
N LEU A 42 13.42 -11.48 -23.59
CA LEU A 42 12.23 -10.83 -23.05
C LEU A 42 12.58 -9.48 -22.45
N LYS A 43 12.00 -8.41 -22.96
CA LYS A 43 12.09 -7.07 -22.36
C LYS A 43 10.78 -6.75 -21.63
N VAL A 44 10.86 -6.31 -20.38
CA VAL A 44 9.70 -5.80 -19.63
C VAL A 44 9.83 -4.28 -19.53
N ASP A 45 9.02 -3.54 -20.28
CA ASP A 45 8.97 -2.07 -20.23
C ASP A 45 7.82 -1.62 -19.33
N VAL A 46 8.13 -1.37 -18.06
CA VAL A 46 7.17 -0.84 -17.09
C VAL A 46 7.25 0.68 -17.03
N ARG A 47 6.10 1.35 -17.15
CA ARG A 47 5.97 2.80 -16.97
C ARG A 47 5.01 3.07 -15.82
N LEU A 48 5.46 3.84 -14.83
CA LEU A 48 4.66 4.17 -13.65
C LEU A 48 3.86 5.44 -13.90
N VAL A 49 2.60 5.47 -13.48
CA VAL A 49 1.75 6.68 -13.53
C VAL A 49 1.21 6.95 -12.13
N LEU A 50 1.34 8.20 -11.69
CA LEU A 50 0.90 8.69 -10.37
C LEU A 50 0.06 9.96 -10.51
N PRO A 51 -0.85 10.22 -9.55
CA PRO A 51 -1.48 11.54 -9.42
C PRO A 51 -0.45 12.55 -8.91
N TYR A 52 -0.44 13.75 -9.50
CA TYR A 52 0.48 14.81 -9.11
C TYR A 52 -0.07 15.67 -7.96
N HIS A 53 -0.09 15.10 -6.75
CA HIS A 53 -0.46 15.86 -5.55
C HIS A 53 0.61 16.89 -5.18
N ALA A 54 0.23 17.96 -4.47
CA ALA A 54 1.17 18.99 -4.00
C ALA A 54 2.30 18.43 -3.10
N ALA A 55 2.08 17.30 -2.44
CA ALA A 55 3.06 16.63 -1.60
C ALA A 55 4.06 15.76 -2.38
N VAL A 56 3.85 15.54 -3.68
CA VAL A 56 4.76 14.76 -4.53
C VAL A 56 6.08 15.50 -4.69
N LYS A 57 7.18 14.83 -4.33
CA LYS A 57 8.53 15.36 -4.46
C LYS A 57 9.15 14.80 -5.74
N ALA A 58 8.99 15.51 -6.83
CA ALA A 58 9.57 15.14 -8.12
C ALA A 58 10.53 16.22 -8.62
N GLU A 59 11.67 15.77 -9.16
CA GLU A 59 12.66 16.62 -9.81
C GLU A 59 12.63 16.39 -11.33
N ASN A 60 13.20 17.33 -12.10
CA ASN A 60 13.36 17.22 -13.56
C ASN A 60 12.06 16.94 -14.32
N LEU A 61 10.97 17.61 -13.93
CA LEU A 61 9.66 17.46 -14.57
C LEU A 61 9.65 18.05 -15.97
N ARG A 62 9.38 17.20 -16.96
CA ARG A 62 9.18 17.57 -18.35
C ARG A 62 7.68 17.58 -18.68
N PRO A 63 7.09 18.72 -19.09
CA PRO A 63 5.73 18.72 -19.61
C PRO A 63 5.62 17.80 -20.82
N VAL A 64 4.57 16.99 -20.88
CA VAL A 64 4.32 16.04 -21.97
C VAL A 64 3.21 16.57 -22.85
N GLU A 65 1.99 16.60 -22.33
CA GLU A 65 0.79 17.02 -23.05
C GLU A 65 -0.31 17.44 -22.06
N ILE A 66 -1.25 18.23 -22.55
CA ILE A 66 -2.52 18.52 -21.87
C ILE A 66 -3.63 17.98 -22.77
N PHE A 67 -4.47 17.09 -22.23
CA PHE A 67 -5.62 16.54 -22.94
C PHE A 67 -6.88 16.65 -22.08
N SER A 68 -8.03 16.61 -22.74
CA SER A 68 -9.33 16.75 -22.09
C SER A 68 -9.99 15.40 -21.79
N LEU A 69 -10.71 15.33 -20.67
CA LEU A 69 -11.67 14.27 -20.38
C LEU A 69 -13.09 14.84 -20.32
N PRO A 70 -14.11 14.10 -20.80
CA PRO A 70 -15.50 14.52 -20.67
C PRO A 70 -15.93 14.57 -19.20
N ARG A 71 -16.65 15.62 -18.82
CA ARG A 71 -17.23 15.81 -17.49
C ARG A 71 -18.59 16.53 -17.59
N GLY A 72 -19.68 15.77 -17.58
CA GLY A 72 -21.03 16.25 -17.84
C GLY A 72 -21.11 16.95 -19.21
N ASP A 73 -21.61 18.18 -19.22
CA ASP A 73 -21.67 19.03 -20.43
C ASP A 73 -20.36 19.83 -20.68
N SER A 74 -19.29 19.49 -19.97
CA SER A 74 -17.99 20.18 -20.01
C SER A 74 -16.82 19.21 -20.19
N GLU A 75 -15.60 19.75 -20.21
CA GLU A 75 -14.37 18.97 -20.19
C GLU A 75 -13.46 19.40 -19.03
N VAL A 76 -12.65 18.47 -18.54
CA VAL A 76 -11.59 18.74 -17.55
C VAL A 76 -10.23 18.40 -18.15
N GLY A 77 -9.28 19.34 -18.03
CA GLY A 77 -7.92 19.16 -18.52
C GLY A 77 -7.08 18.27 -17.60
N ALA A 78 -6.36 17.33 -18.21
CA ALA A 78 -5.33 16.50 -17.60
C ALA A 78 -3.94 16.95 -18.07
N GLU A 79 -3.20 17.58 -17.17
CA GLU A 79 -1.83 18.01 -17.40
C GLU A 79 -0.87 16.87 -17.07
N THR A 80 -0.07 16.43 -18.03
CA THR A 80 0.88 15.33 -17.83
C THR A 80 2.31 15.83 -17.80
N PHE A 81 3.08 15.36 -16.82
CA PHE A 81 4.51 15.56 -16.69
C PHE A 81 5.23 14.21 -16.71
N GLU A 82 6.45 14.19 -17.22
CA GLU A 82 7.34 13.03 -17.18
C GLU A 82 8.55 13.31 -16.30
N THR A 83 8.97 12.30 -15.55
CA THR A 83 10.23 12.21 -14.84
C THR A 83 10.70 10.76 -14.86
N SER A 84 11.72 10.39 -14.07
CA SER A 84 12.19 9.02 -13.99
C SER A 84 12.72 8.66 -12.62
N ILE A 85 12.65 7.37 -12.25
CA ILE A 85 13.40 6.78 -11.14
C ILE A 85 14.38 5.78 -11.75
N GLU A 86 15.69 6.00 -11.59
CA GLU A 86 16.73 5.05 -12.03
C GLU A 86 16.54 4.60 -13.50
N GLY A 87 16.11 5.53 -14.36
CA GLY A 87 15.86 5.27 -15.79
C GLY A 87 14.50 4.63 -16.12
N MET A 88 13.67 4.30 -15.14
CA MET A 88 12.27 3.93 -15.36
C MET A 88 11.42 5.19 -15.60
N PRO A 89 10.66 5.28 -16.70
CA PRO A 89 9.76 6.42 -16.95
C PRO A 89 8.63 6.49 -15.92
N VAL A 90 8.35 7.70 -15.46
CA VAL A 90 7.27 8.00 -14.51
C VAL A 90 6.47 9.17 -15.05
N TYR A 91 5.16 9.02 -15.13
CA TYR A 91 4.23 10.06 -15.53
C TYR A 91 3.43 10.56 -14.34
N LEU A 92 3.34 11.86 -14.19
CA LEU A 92 2.53 12.52 -13.16
C LEU A 92 1.37 13.23 -13.85
N ILE A 93 0.14 12.89 -13.46
CA ILE A 93 -1.08 13.51 -14.00
C ILE A 93 -1.62 14.51 -12.98
N ASN A 94 -1.82 15.75 -13.40
CA ASN A 94 -2.49 16.78 -12.62
C ASN A 94 -3.81 17.20 -13.28
N GLY A 95 -4.69 17.83 -12.50
CA GLY A 95 -5.94 18.40 -12.98
C GLY A 95 -6.72 19.01 -11.81
N ASP A 96 -7.81 19.71 -12.13
CA ASP A 96 -8.60 20.42 -11.11
C ASP A 96 -9.09 19.52 -9.96
N PRO A 97 -9.57 18.27 -10.20
CA PRO A 97 -9.94 17.36 -9.12
C PRO A 97 -8.78 17.01 -8.15
N ILE A 98 -7.56 16.85 -8.68
CA ILE A 98 -6.37 16.54 -7.87
C ILE A 98 -5.96 17.77 -7.05
N ARG A 99 -5.97 18.96 -7.67
CA ARG A 99 -5.67 20.24 -7.01
C ARG A 99 -6.67 20.55 -5.90
N ALA A 100 -7.96 20.35 -6.16
CA ALA A 100 -9.04 20.69 -5.23
C ALA A 100 -9.01 19.85 -3.94
N SER A 101 -8.60 18.58 -4.02
CA SER A 101 -8.50 17.72 -2.83
C SER A 101 -7.34 18.10 -1.91
N GLY A 102 -6.24 18.63 -2.44
CA GLY A 102 -5.03 19.03 -1.71
C GLY A 102 -4.19 17.88 -1.11
N SER A 103 -4.82 16.88 -0.47
CA SER A 103 -4.16 15.72 0.14
C SER A 103 -4.19 14.48 -0.77
N VAL A 104 -3.31 13.51 -0.46
CA VAL A 104 -3.33 12.19 -1.11
C VAL A 104 -4.62 11.47 -0.78
N TYR A 105 -4.94 11.32 0.50
CA TYR A 105 -6.22 10.78 0.97
C TYR A 105 -7.01 11.87 1.68
N SER A 106 -8.24 12.12 1.23
CA SER A 106 -9.15 13.07 1.85
C SER A 106 -10.04 12.40 2.90
N PHE A 107 -10.40 13.11 3.97
CA PHE A 107 -11.46 12.67 4.88
C PHE A 107 -12.86 12.83 4.26
N ASP A 108 -12.97 13.61 3.18
CA ASP A 108 -14.18 13.73 2.37
C ASP A 108 -14.11 12.71 1.22
N ALA A 109 -14.92 11.66 1.33
CA ALA A 109 -14.98 10.57 0.36
C ALA A 109 -15.42 11.04 -1.03
N LYS A 110 -16.26 12.08 -1.15
CA LYS A 110 -16.69 12.59 -2.46
C LYS A 110 -15.55 13.26 -3.18
N LEU A 111 -14.76 14.08 -2.46
CA LEU A 111 -13.57 14.71 -3.03
C LEU A 111 -12.52 13.67 -3.43
N ASP A 112 -12.30 12.65 -2.59
CA ASP A 112 -11.33 11.60 -2.88
C ASP A 112 -11.75 10.79 -4.11
N THR A 113 -13.03 10.43 -4.19
CA THR A 113 -13.52 9.62 -5.30
C THR A 113 -13.61 10.39 -6.61
N GLU A 114 -13.98 11.66 -6.59
CA GLU A 114 -13.90 12.53 -7.77
C GLU A 114 -12.48 12.62 -8.33
N LYS A 115 -11.50 12.83 -7.44
CA LYS A 115 -10.08 12.89 -7.77
C LYS A 115 -9.56 11.61 -8.39
N TYR A 116 -9.85 10.47 -7.77
CA TYR A 116 -9.35 9.19 -8.26
C TYR A 116 -10.13 8.66 -9.46
N ALA A 117 -11.40 9.05 -9.63
CA ALA A 117 -12.12 8.79 -10.87
C ALA A 117 -11.47 9.54 -12.05
N PHE A 118 -11.22 10.84 -11.88
CA PHE A 118 -10.46 11.64 -12.84
C PHE A 118 -9.10 11.02 -13.17
N PHE A 119 -8.28 10.74 -12.15
CA PHE A 119 -6.92 10.21 -12.33
C PHE A 119 -6.94 8.87 -13.08
N SER A 120 -7.82 7.96 -12.69
CA SER A 120 -7.91 6.62 -13.25
C SER A 120 -8.32 6.64 -14.73
N LEU A 121 -9.26 7.50 -15.10
CA LEU A 121 -9.67 7.69 -16.48
C LEU A 121 -8.60 8.40 -17.32
N ALA A 122 -7.94 9.43 -16.76
CA ALA A 122 -6.82 10.12 -17.42
C ALA A 122 -5.66 9.16 -17.70
N ALA A 123 -5.31 8.33 -16.71
CA ALA A 123 -4.24 7.35 -16.84
C ALA A 123 -4.55 6.28 -17.90
N ALA A 124 -5.81 5.89 -18.07
CA ALA A 124 -6.22 4.96 -19.12
C ALA A 124 -6.12 5.56 -20.54
N GLU A 125 -6.24 6.89 -20.67
CA GLU A 125 -6.16 7.59 -21.96
C GLU A 125 -4.72 8.01 -22.30
N LEU A 126 -3.88 8.28 -21.29
CA LEU A 126 -2.48 8.70 -21.40
C LEU A 126 -1.66 7.94 -22.47
N PRO A 127 -1.70 6.59 -22.59
CA PRO A 127 -0.95 5.85 -23.61
C PRO A 127 -1.04 6.41 -25.04
N LYS A 128 -2.20 6.93 -25.44
CA LYS A 128 -2.40 7.54 -26.76
C LYS A 128 -1.59 8.82 -26.97
N HIS A 129 -1.52 9.64 -25.93
CA HIS A 129 -0.85 10.95 -25.89
C HIS A 129 0.67 10.80 -25.84
N ILE A 130 1.18 9.73 -25.23
CA ILE A 130 2.62 9.42 -25.23
C ILE A 130 3.06 8.50 -26.38
N HIS A 131 2.16 8.22 -27.34
CA HIS A 131 2.39 7.32 -28.47
C HIS A 131 3.00 5.96 -28.07
N TRP A 132 2.51 5.40 -26.97
CA TRP A 132 2.99 4.13 -26.42
C TRP A 132 1.82 3.21 -26.12
N GLN A 133 1.92 1.94 -26.51
CA GLN A 133 0.82 0.98 -26.41
C GLN A 133 1.14 -0.06 -25.32
N PRO A 134 0.41 -0.08 -24.19
CA PRO A 134 0.54 -1.14 -23.20
C PRO A 134 0.00 -2.45 -23.74
N ASP A 135 0.62 -3.54 -23.32
CA ASP A 135 0.06 -4.90 -23.38
C ASP A 135 -0.72 -5.22 -22.09
N VAL A 136 -0.33 -4.59 -20.97
CA VAL A 136 -0.96 -4.76 -19.65
C VAL A 136 -1.20 -3.41 -18.98
N ILE A 137 -2.38 -3.20 -18.39
CA ILE A 137 -2.62 -2.17 -17.38
C ILE A 137 -2.65 -2.86 -16.02
N HIS A 138 -1.73 -2.49 -15.14
CA HIS A 138 -1.65 -2.99 -13.77
C HIS A 138 -2.17 -1.90 -12.82
N ALA A 139 -3.45 -2.03 -12.45
CA ALA A 139 -4.11 -1.16 -11.49
C ALA A 139 -3.84 -1.64 -10.06
N ASN A 140 -3.57 -0.71 -9.15
CA ASN A 140 -3.45 -0.95 -7.71
C ASN A 140 -4.59 -0.25 -6.95
N ASP A 141 -5.40 -1.04 -6.24
CA ASP A 141 -6.55 -0.61 -5.45
C ASP A 141 -7.60 0.22 -6.20
N TRP A 142 -8.61 0.68 -5.45
CA TRP A 142 -9.78 1.41 -5.93
C TRP A 142 -9.41 2.69 -6.70
N HIS A 143 -8.30 3.32 -6.31
CA HIS A 143 -7.79 4.57 -6.89
C HIS A 143 -7.57 4.51 -8.40
N THR A 144 -7.25 3.32 -8.92
CA THR A 144 -6.88 3.08 -10.32
C THR A 144 -7.80 2.06 -10.99
N ALA A 145 -8.82 1.58 -10.29
CA ALA A 145 -9.69 0.51 -10.75
C ALA A 145 -10.54 0.90 -11.98
N LEU A 146 -11.00 2.16 -12.07
CA LEU A 146 -11.76 2.64 -13.23
C LEU A 146 -10.96 2.65 -14.54
N SER A 147 -9.63 2.63 -14.50
CA SER A 147 -8.79 2.52 -15.70
C SER A 147 -9.03 1.19 -16.43
N LEU A 148 -9.23 0.11 -15.67
CA LEU A 148 -9.54 -1.21 -16.20
C LEU A 148 -10.96 -1.25 -16.76
N TYR A 149 -11.90 -0.62 -16.05
CA TYR A 149 -13.28 -0.50 -16.52
C TYR A 149 -13.35 0.28 -17.84
N ALA A 150 -12.67 1.43 -17.93
CA ALA A 150 -12.58 2.23 -19.14
C ALA A 150 -11.87 1.49 -20.29
N ASN A 151 -10.82 0.72 -19.99
CA ASN A 151 -10.15 -0.13 -20.97
C ASN A 151 -11.11 -1.17 -21.58
N LEU A 152 -11.92 -1.83 -20.72
CA LEU A 152 -12.91 -2.82 -21.16
C LEU A 152 -14.03 -2.19 -22.01
N THR A 153 -14.63 -1.10 -21.54
CA THR A 153 -15.74 -0.44 -22.26
C THR A 153 -15.29 0.09 -23.61
N LYS A 154 -14.12 0.73 -23.68
CA LYS A 154 -13.51 1.22 -24.92
C LYS A 154 -13.23 0.08 -25.90
N ARG A 155 -12.77 -1.09 -25.43
CA ARG A 155 -12.61 -2.28 -26.28
C ARG A 155 -13.94 -2.70 -26.91
N TRP A 156 -15.03 -2.70 -26.14
CA TRP A 156 -16.36 -3.05 -26.65
C TRP A 156 -16.96 -2.01 -27.60
N GLU A 157 -16.74 -0.72 -27.35
CA GLU A 157 -17.31 0.36 -28.16
C GLU A 157 -16.54 0.59 -29.46
N SER A 158 -15.21 0.47 -29.43
CA SER A 158 -14.34 0.82 -30.57
C SER A 158 -13.68 -0.37 -31.28
N GLY A 159 -13.77 -1.58 -30.72
CA GLY A 159 -13.05 -2.75 -31.25
C GLY A 159 -11.53 -2.65 -31.09
N SER A 160 -11.04 -1.80 -30.19
CA SER A 160 -9.60 -1.62 -29.92
C SER A 160 -8.90 -2.95 -29.57
N LYS A 161 -7.60 -3.03 -29.86
CA LYS A 161 -6.78 -4.20 -29.47
C LYS A 161 -6.94 -4.46 -27.97
N HIS A 162 -7.08 -5.73 -27.60
CA HIS A 162 -7.14 -6.11 -26.20
C HIS A 162 -5.82 -5.77 -25.49
N VAL A 163 -5.93 -4.95 -24.45
CA VAL A 163 -4.92 -4.73 -23.43
C VAL A 163 -5.38 -5.49 -22.19
N ALA A 164 -4.52 -6.33 -21.62
CA ALA A 164 -4.86 -7.12 -20.45
C ALA A 164 -4.94 -6.24 -19.19
N GLY A 165 -5.94 -6.47 -18.35
CA GLY A 165 -6.13 -5.77 -17.08
C GLY A 165 -5.75 -6.63 -15.89
N VAL A 166 -4.82 -6.16 -15.06
CA VAL A 166 -4.48 -6.77 -13.77
C VAL A 166 -4.84 -5.79 -12.67
N ILE A 167 -5.55 -6.25 -11.65
CA ILE A 167 -5.80 -5.45 -10.44
C ILE A 167 -5.17 -6.08 -9.21
N SER A 168 -4.34 -5.32 -8.52
CA SER A 168 -3.79 -5.70 -7.22
C SER A 168 -4.64 -5.16 -6.07
N LEU A 169 -5.05 -6.04 -5.18
CA LEU A 169 -5.84 -5.74 -3.98
C LEU A 169 -4.91 -5.67 -2.77
N HIS A 170 -4.60 -4.45 -2.31
CA HIS A 170 -3.82 -4.23 -1.09
C HIS A 170 -4.71 -4.15 0.13
N ASN A 171 -5.98 -3.72 -0.02
CA ASN A 171 -6.94 -3.70 1.08
C ASN A 171 -8.42 -3.65 0.60
N LEU A 172 -9.10 -4.80 0.53
CA LEU A 172 -10.45 -4.95 -0.01
C LEU A 172 -11.53 -4.04 0.62
N PRO A 173 -11.57 -3.80 1.94
CA PRO A 173 -12.52 -2.87 2.55
C PRO A 173 -12.56 -1.45 1.94
N PHE A 174 -11.48 -1.00 1.29
CA PHE A 174 -11.41 0.32 0.65
C PHE A 174 -11.83 0.23 -0.82
N MET A 175 -13.12 0.46 -1.08
CA MET A 175 -13.72 0.25 -2.42
C MET A 175 -13.94 1.54 -3.24
N GLY A 176 -13.68 2.72 -2.68
CA GLY A 176 -13.99 4.02 -3.28
C GLY A 176 -15.44 4.44 -3.02
N ALA A 177 -15.74 4.82 -1.78
CA ALA A 177 -17.10 5.17 -1.35
C ALA A 177 -17.61 6.46 -2.02
N GLU A 178 -18.94 6.61 -2.06
CA GLU A 178 -19.62 7.81 -2.60
C GLU A 178 -19.29 8.17 -4.06
N ALA A 179 -18.94 7.17 -4.88
CA ALA A 179 -18.50 7.41 -6.26
C ALA A 179 -19.59 7.76 -7.27
N GLY A 180 -20.86 7.53 -6.94
CA GLY A 180 -21.96 7.60 -7.91
C GLY A 180 -21.99 8.90 -8.73
N ALA A 181 -21.86 10.05 -8.06
CA ALA A 181 -21.84 11.35 -8.73
C ALA A 181 -20.60 11.55 -9.62
N ALA A 182 -19.43 11.07 -9.18
CA ALA A 182 -18.20 11.14 -9.97
C ALA A 182 -18.35 10.27 -11.23
N LEU A 183 -18.80 9.02 -11.09
CA LEU A 183 -19.04 8.11 -12.22
C LEU A 183 -20.02 8.70 -13.23
N GLU A 184 -21.15 9.26 -12.76
CA GLU A 184 -22.13 9.94 -13.60
C GLU A 184 -21.49 11.13 -14.33
N SER A 185 -20.73 11.97 -13.62
CA SER A 185 -20.10 13.14 -14.22
C SER A 185 -19.11 12.77 -15.33
N TYR A 186 -18.34 11.69 -15.18
CA TYR A 186 -17.41 11.21 -16.23
C TYR A 186 -18.08 10.31 -17.27
N GLY A 187 -19.41 10.17 -17.26
CA GLY A 187 -20.15 9.34 -18.21
C GLY A 187 -19.86 7.84 -18.08
N VAL A 188 -19.39 7.39 -16.91
CA VAL A 188 -19.11 5.97 -16.64
C VAL A 188 -20.43 5.23 -16.49
N LYS A 189 -20.81 4.50 -17.53
CA LYS A 189 -22.02 3.68 -17.54
C LYS A 189 -21.91 2.57 -16.49
N LEU A 190 -22.97 2.36 -15.71
CA LEU A 190 -23.04 1.24 -14.78
C LEU A 190 -23.07 -0.08 -15.54
N ALA A 191 -22.26 -1.02 -15.06
CA ALA A 191 -22.09 -2.31 -15.71
C ALA A 191 -23.30 -3.22 -15.42
N GLN A 192 -23.85 -3.90 -16.44
CA GLN A 192 -24.80 -5.01 -16.24
C GLN A 192 -24.02 -6.30 -15.94
N THR A 193 -23.90 -6.65 -14.67
CA THR A 193 -22.90 -7.63 -14.19
C THR A 193 -23.45 -8.58 -13.14
N ASP A 194 -22.65 -9.58 -12.80
CA ASP A 194 -22.79 -10.46 -11.65
C ASP A 194 -22.37 -9.80 -10.31
N LEU A 195 -21.93 -8.54 -10.31
CA LEU A 195 -21.71 -7.79 -9.07
C LEU A 195 -23.04 -7.49 -8.37
N PRO A 196 -23.06 -7.46 -7.02
CA PRO A 196 -24.19 -6.92 -6.26
C PRO A 196 -24.52 -5.49 -6.70
N ASP A 197 -25.81 -5.11 -6.68
CA ASP A 197 -26.26 -3.80 -7.16
C ASP A 197 -25.54 -2.63 -6.47
N TRP A 198 -25.32 -2.73 -5.15
CA TRP A 198 -24.59 -1.72 -4.37
C TRP A 198 -23.13 -1.56 -4.79
N ALA A 199 -22.51 -2.62 -5.33
CA ALA A 199 -21.10 -2.64 -5.70
C ALA A 199 -20.86 -2.04 -7.08
N ARG A 200 -21.89 -2.01 -7.95
CA ARG A 200 -21.81 -1.49 -9.33
C ARG A 200 -21.55 0.02 -9.40
N VAL A 201 -21.70 0.73 -8.28
CA VAL A 201 -21.42 2.18 -8.17
C VAL A 201 -20.08 2.46 -7.49
N LEU A 202 -19.22 1.45 -7.31
CA LEU A 202 -17.93 1.59 -6.63
C LEU A 202 -16.76 1.30 -7.60
N PRO A 203 -15.68 2.10 -7.58
CA PRO A 203 -14.51 1.92 -8.43
C PRO A 203 -13.90 0.53 -8.34
N LEU A 204 -13.62 0.03 -7.13
CA LEU A 204 -12.90 -1.24 -6.97
C LEU A 204 -13.67 -2.44 -7.53
N PRO A 205 -14.95 -2.67 -7.18
CA PRO A 205 -15.73 -3.75 -7.79
C PRO A 205 -15.80 -3.67 -9.32
N LEU A 206 -16.00 -2.47 -9.89
CA LEU A 206 -16.03 -2.28 -11.34
C LEU A 206 -14.68 -2.65 -11.99
N GLY A 207 -13.56 -2.24 -11.39
CA GLY A 207 -12.23 -2.61 -11.88
C GLY A 207 -11.93 -4.10 -11.75
N MET A 208 -12.34 -4.73 -10.64
CA MET A 208 -12.21 -6.20 -10.47
C MET A 208 -13.01 -6.96 -11.51
N TRP A 209 -14.26 -6.55 -11.75
CA TRP A 209 -15.09 -7.15 -12.78
C TRP A 209 -14.49 -7.00 -14.19
N ALA A 210 -13.90 -5.83 -14.48
CA ALA A 210 -13.29 -5.55 -15.77
C ALA A 210 -11.89 -6.17 -15.98
N SER A 211 -11.23 -6.61 -14.92
CA SER A 211 -9.88 -7.18 -14.98
C SER A 211 -9.86 -8.60 -15.56
N ASP A 212 -8.76 -8.96 -16.20
CA ASP A 212 -8.46 -10.34 -16.61
C ASP A 212 -7.87 -11.15 -15.45
N ALA A 213 -7.14 -10.49 -14.54
CA ALA A 213 -6.59 -11.11 -13.33
C ALA A 213 -6.74 -10.21 -12.10
N ILE A 214 -7.09 -10.84 -10.98
CA ILE A 214 -7.17 -10.23 -9.65
C ILE A 214 -6.02 -10.81 -8.81
N VAL A 215 -5.19 -9.95 -8.24
CA VAL A 215 -4.02 -10.34 -7.45
C VAL A 215 -4.16 -9.78 -6.04
N ALA A 216 -4.43 -10.64 -5.07
CA ALA A 216 -4.32 -10.27 -3.67
C ALA A 216 -2.84 -10.26 -3.26
N VAL A 217 -2.48 -9.42 -2.29
CA VAL A 217 -1.08 -9.24 -1.83
C VAL A 217 -0.54 -10.35 -0.94
N SER A 218 -1.25 -11.48 -0.83
CA SER A 218 -0.74 -12.73 -0.26
C SER A 218 -1.65 -13.93 -0.60
N PRO A 219 -1.11 -15.17 -0.64
CA PRO A 219 -1.91 -16.39 -0.83
C PRO A 219 -3.00 -16.59 0.23
N GLY A 220 -2.68 -16.37 1.50
CA GLY A 220 -3.60 -16.46 2.62
C GLY A 220 -4.73 -15.44 2.46
N TYR A 221 -4.41 -14.20 2.12
CA TYR A 221 -5.44 -13.17 1.91
C TYR A 221 -6.34 -13.45 0.70
N ALA A 222 -5.78 -13.95 -0.42
CA ALA A 222 -6.57 -14.38 -1.57
C ALA A 222 -7.61 -15.45 -1.20
N ASN A 223 -7.27 -16.35 -0.27
CA ASN A 223 -8.21 -17.35 0.23
C ASN A 223 -9.20 -16.76 1.25
N GLU A 224 -8.75 -15.88 2.13
CA GLU A 224 -9.60 -15.28 3.16
C GLU A 224 -10.72 -14.43 2.58
N ILE A 225 -10.47 -13.62 1.54
CA ILE A 225 -11.50 -12.77 0.91
C ILE A 225 -12.62 -13.55 0.20
N LEU A 226 -12.47 -14.87 0.07
CA LEU A 226 -13.53 -15.78 -0.41
C LEU A 226 -14.51 -16.18 0.70
N ALA A 227 -14.18 -15.91 1.97
CA ALA A 227 -15.07 -16.12 3.10
C ALA A 227 -15.89 -14.85 3.39
N GLU A 228 -17.10 -15.02 3.91
CA GLU A 228 -18.01 -13.91 4.24
C GLU A 228 -17.40 -12.91 5.25
N GLU A 229 -16.60 -13.40 6.19
CA GLU A 229 -15.93 -12.59 7.22
C GLU A 229 -14.99 -11.53 6.62
N PHE A 230 -14.31 -11.83 5.51
CA PHE A 230 -13.29 -10.96 4.92
C PHE A 230 -13.64 -10.44 3.52
N GLY A 231 -14.64 -11.03 2.86
CA GLY A 231 -15.00 -10.72 1.48
C GLY A 231 -15.81 -9.43 1.30
N CYS A 232 -16.19 -8.74 2.38
CA CYS A 232 -16.91 -7.46 2.34
C CYS A 232 -18.19 -7.47 1.47
N GLY A 233 -18.92 -8.60 1.43
CA GLY A 233 -20.11 -8.76 0.59
C GLY A 233 -19.81 -9.11 -0.87
N LEU A 234 -18.54 -9.23 -1.25
CA LEU A 234 -18.07 -9.60 -2.59
C LEU A 234 -17.57 -11.06 -2.67
N GLN A 235 -17.61 -11.81 -1.56
CA GLN A 235 -17.14 -13.21 -1.50
C GLN A 235 -17.77 -14.10 -2.58
N GLY A 236 -19.05 -13.88 -2.91
CA GLY A 236 -19.74 -14.61 -3.97
C GLY A 236 -19.16 -14.32 -5.36
N PHE A 237 -18.97 -13.03 -5.68
CA PHE A 237 -18.33 -12.60 -6.92
C PHE A 237 -16.88 -13.10 -7.02
N LEU A 238 -16.08 -12.94 -5.95
CA LEU A 238 -14.70 -13.39 -5.93
C LEU A 238 -14.59 -14.92 -6.06
N SER A 239 -15.55 -15.67 -5.52
CA SER A 239 -15.61 -17.13 -5.68
C SER A 239 -15.89 -17.55 -7.12
N LEU A 240 -16.74 -16.83 -7.85
CA LEU A 240 -16.96 -17.05 -9.29
C LEU A 240 -15.70 -16.73 -10.12
N ARG A 241 -14.87 -15.82 -9.62
CA ARG A 241 -13.61 -15.38 -10.25
C ARG A 241 -12.38 -16.13 -9.77
N ARG A 242 -12.54 -17.24 -9.03
CA ARG A 242 -11.43 -17.98 -8.39
C ARG A 242 -10.30 -18.34 -9.34
N ASP A 243 -10.60 -18.73 -10.57
CA ASP A 243 -9.58 -19.11 -11.57
C ASP A 243 -8.72 -17.93 -12.04
N SER A 244 -9.22 -16.71 -11.87
CA SER A 244 -8.52 -15.45 -12.16
C SER A 244 -8.01 -14.73 -10.90
N LEU A 245 -8.25 -15.30 -9.72
CA LEU A 245 -7.80 -14.77 -8.43
C LEU A 245 -6.55 -15.50 -7.99
N SER A 246 -5.47 -14.76 -7.77
CA SER A 246 -4.22 -15.27 -7.22
C SER A 246 -3.76 -14.46 -6.03
N GLY A 247 -2.92 -15.05 -5.20
CA GLY A 247 -2.25 -14.34 -4.11
C GLY A 247 -0.75 -14.33 -4.36
N ILE A 248 -0.15 -13.15 -4.44
CA ILE A 248 1.29 -12.96 -4.59
C ILE A 248 1.77 -12.14 -3.41
N LEU A 249 2.65 -12.72 -2.61
CA LEU A 249 3.18 -12.08 -1.42
C LEU A 249 4.01 -10.84 -1.80
N ASN A 250 3.77 -9.71 -1.14
CA ASN A 250 4.62 -8.54 -1.31
C ASN A 250 6.05 -8.80 -0.83
N GLY A 251 7.02 -8.14 -1.46
CA GLY A 251 8.39 -8.06 -0.96
C GLY A 251 8.60 -6.87 -0.03
N ILE A 252 9.84 -6.75 0.48
CA ILE A 252 10.36 -5.53 1.11
C ILE A 252 11.58 -5.05 0.31
N ASP A 253 11.85 -3.74 0.35
CA ASP A 253 13.11 -3.21 -0.16
C ASP A 253 14.26 -3.64 0.76
N ALA A 254 14.88 -4.78 0.43
CA ALA A 254 15.95 -5.36 1.24
C ALA A 254 17.25 -4.55 1.24
N VAL A 255 17.42 -3.63 0.28
CA VAL A 255 18.58 -2.72 0.23
C VAL A 255 18.37 -1.56 1.19
N SER A 256 17.17 -0.98 1.19
CA SER A 256 16.78 0.06 2.15
C SER A 256 16.68 -0.50 3.56
N PHE A 257 16.14 -1.72 3.72
CA PHE A 257 15.99 -2.41 5.00
C PHE A 257 17.11 -3.43 5.25
N ASP A 258 18.36 -2.96 5.23
CA ASP A 258 19.54 -3.76 5.55
C ASP A 258 20.19 -3.34 6.87
N PRO A 259 20.13 -4.14 7.95
CA PRO A 259 20.76 -3.79 9.22
C PRO A 259 22.29 -3.60 9.11
N ALA A 260 22.93 -4.12 8.05
CA ALA A 260 24.37 -3.96 7.82
C ALA A 260 24.75 -2.55 7.34
N THR A 261 23.82 -1.82 6.72
CA THR A 261 24.09 -0.49 6.12
C THR A 261 23.08 0.59 6.50
N ASP A 262 22.00 0.24 7.20
CA ASP A 262 20.95 1.17 7.59
C ASP A 262 21.48 2.22 8.57
N LYS A 263 21.51 3.47 8.11
CA LYS A 263 22.04 4.63 8.84
C LYS A 263 21.14 5.07 10.00
N ALA A 264 19.92 4.54 10.11
CA ALA A 264 19.04 4.82 11.24
C ALA A 264 19.47 4.09 12.51
N LEU A 265 20.29 3.03 12.40
CA LEU A 265 20.74 2.22 13.52
C LEU A 265 21.87 2.91 14.26
N GLY A 266 21.98 2.63 15.57
CA GLY A 266 23.14 3.08 16.33
C GLY A 266 24.40 2.28 16.00
N VAL A 267 24.23 0.97 15.80
CA VAL A 267 25.30 0.05 15.42
C VAL A 267 24.78 -0.88 14.32
N ASN A 268 25.47 -0.91 13.18
CA ASN A 268 25.13 -1.84 12.11
C ASN A 268 25.57 -3.27 12.43
N TYR A 269 24.82 -4.25 11.92
CA TYR A 269 25.08 -5.66 12.14
C TYR A 269 24.55 -6.54 11.01
N ASP A 270 25.03 -7.77 10.97
CA ASP A 270 24.63 -8.80 10.02
C ASP A 270 24.36 -10.12 10.77
N LEU A 271 24.19 -11.21 10.02
CA LEU A 271 23.95 -12.54 10.56
C LEU A 271 25.12 -13.05 11.42
N GLU A 272 26.36 -12.67 11.11
CA GLU A 272 27.55 -13.09 11.86
C GLU A 272 27.72 -12.29 13.15
N ARG A 273 27.22 -11.06 13.19
CA ARG A 273 27.37 -10.10 14.29
C ARG A 273 26.05 -9.79 15.00
N LEU A 274 25.12 -10.73 15.00
CA LEU A 274 23.78 -10.56 15.59
C LEU A 274 23.79 -10.11 17.07
N LYS A 275 24.85 -10.42 17.81
CA LYS A 275 25.03 -9.99 19.21
C LYS A 275 25.04 -8.46 19.38
N LEU A 276 25.40 -7.71 18.34
CA LEU A 276 25.39 -6.23 18.35
C LEU A 276 23.96 -5.65 18.44
N ARG A 277 22.91 -6.46 18.27
CA ARG A 277 21.52 -6.03 18.55
C ARG A 277 21.32 -5.59 20.00
N ALA A 278 22.05 -6.17 20.95
CA ALA A 278 21.99 -5.77 22.36
C ALA A 278 22.39 -4.30 22.56
N GLU A 279 23.35 -3.79 21.78
CA GLU A 279 23.74 -2.38 21.83
C GLU A 279 22.65 -1.48 21.26
N ASN A 280 22.03 -1.86 20.14
CA ASN A 280 20.88 -1.12 19.59
C ASN A 280 19.70 -1.08 20.58
N LYS A 281 19.48 -2.16 21.33
CA LYS A 281 18.46 -2.22 22.39
C LYS A 281 18.74 -1.24 23.52
N GLU A 282 19.97 -1.20 24.04
CA GLU A 282 20.36 -0.24 25.09
C GLU A 282 20.25 1.21 24.62
N LEU A 283 20.65 1.48 23.36
CA LEU A 283 20.51 2.80 22.75
C LEU A 283 19.05 3.22 22.62
N LEU A 284 18.17 2.32 22.18
CA LEU A 284 16.73 2.57 22.09
C LEU A 284 16.11 2.82 23.47
N GLN A 285 16.44 1.98 24.46
CA GLN A 285 16.01 2.17 25.85
C GLN A 285 16.44 3.54 26.39
N GLY A 286 17.72 3.88 26.22
CA GLY A 286 18.27 5.16 26.64
C GLY A 286 17.60 6.36 25.95
N LYS A 287 17.36 6.26 24.65
CA LYS A 287 16.69 7.30 23.85
C LYS A 287 15.25 7.57 24.34
N LEU A 288 14.55 6.54 24.78
CA LEU A 288 13.16 6.63 25.24
C LEU A 288 13.02 6.78 26.77
N GLY A 289 14.14 6.91 27.49
CA GLY A 289 14.13 7.06 28.95
C GLY A 289 13.67 5.81 29.70
N LEU A 290 13.83 4.63 29.09
CA LEU A 290 13.69 3.33 29.76
C LEU A 290 15.01 2.94 30.42
N ALA A 291 14.94 2.08 31.44
CA ALA A 291 16.14 1.52 32.06
C ALA A 291 16.95 0.72 31.02
N ARG A 292 18.23 1.07 30.85
CA ARG A 292 19.15 0.38 29.94
C ARG A 292 19.51 -0.98 30.52
N ASN A 293 18.98 -2.05 29.92
CA ASN A 293 19.27 -3.41 30.30
C ASN A 293 18.98 -4.34 29.12
N PRO A 294 20.02 -4.95 28.51
CA PRO A 294 19.85 -5.80 27.33
C PRO A 294 19.15 -7.12 27.65
N HIS A 295 19.07 -7.51 28.93
CA HIS A 295 18.44 -8.76 29.39
C HIS A 295 16.94 -8.64 29.68
N ILE A 296 16.37 -7.43 29.76
CA ILE A 296 14.92 -7.25 29.91
C ILE A 296 14.26 -7.37 28.54
N PRO A 297 13.30 -8.28 28.30
CA PRO A 297 12.61 -8.37 27.02
C PRO A 297 11.97 -7.04 26.60
N LEU A 298 12.24 -6.58 25.38
CA LEU A 298 11.71 -5.36 24.80
C LEU A 298 10.72 -5.70 23.67
N LEU A 299 9.47 -5.31 23.86
CA LEU A 299 8.39 -5.50 22.90
C LEU A 299 8.22 -4.23 22.06
N GLY A 300 8.15 -4.36 20.75
CA GLY A 300 7.86 -3.28 19.80
C GLY A 300 6.44 -3.37 19.26
N ILE A 301 5.80 -2.21 19.10
CA ILE A 301 4.59 -2.04 18.29
C ILE A 301 4.89 -0.90 17.32
N VAL A 302 4.89 -1.20 16.02
CA VAL A 302 5.04 -0.21 14.95
C VAL A 302 3.87 -0.38 14.00
N SER A 303 2.85 0.48 14.14
CA SER A 303 1.59 0.33 13.42
C SER A 303 0.81 1.64 13.31
N ARG A 304 -0.12 1.74 12.35
CA ARG A 304 -1.23 2.69 12.45
C ARG A 304 -2.05 2.37 13.71
N MET A 305 -2.53 3.42 14.40
CA MET A 305 -3.45 3.29 15.52
C MET A 305 -4.86 3.07 14.97
N ASP A 306 -5.18 1.81 14.69
CA ASP A 306 -6.41 1.41 14.03
C ASP A 306 -6.91 0.10 14.66
N VAL A 307 -8.22 -0.02 14.85
CA VAL A 307 -8.85 -1.23 15.41
C VAL A 307 -8.57 -2.44 14.49
N GLN A 308 -8.44 -2.26 13.18
CA GLN A 308 -7.98 -3.30 12.25
C GLN A 308 -6.68 -3.94 12.76
N LYS A 309 -5.73 -3.12 13.21
CA LYS A 309 -4.38 -3.56 13.59
C LYS A 309 -4.33 -4.21 14.97
N GLY A 310 -5.46 -4.25 15.69
CA GLY A 310 -5.57 -4.95 16.97
C GLY A 310 -4.75 -4.32 18.10
N VAL A 311 -4.31 -3.06 17.95
CA VAL A 311 -3.45 -2.40 18.97
C VAL A 311 -4.13 -2.31 20.32
N ASP A 312 -5.47 -2.22 20.34
CA ASP A 312 -6.30 -2.32 21.54
C ASP A 312 -6.13 -3.66 22.28
N LEU A 313 -6.00 -4.77 21.53
CA LEU A 313 -5.73 -6.09 22.09
C LEU A 313 -4.34 -6.15 22.72
N ALA A 314 -3.34 -5.57 22.06
CA ALA A 314 -1.99 -5.47 22.63
C ALA A 314 -1.99 -4.62 23.91
N PHE A 315 -2.66 -3.47 23.93
CA PHE A 315 -2.70 -2.61 25.13
C PHE A 315 -3.37 -3.32 26.31
N SER A 316 -4.46 -4.04 26.06
CA SER A 316 -5.12 -4.87 27.06
C SER A 316 -4.18 -5.96 27.62
N ALA A 317 -3.45 -6.66 26.74
CA ALA A 317 -2.48 -7.67 27.14
C ALA A 317 -1.31 -7.07 27.96
N LEU A 318 -0.73 -5.96 27.50
CA LEU A 318 0.34 -5.24 28.20
C LEU A 318 -0.10 -4.81 29.61
N LYS A 319 -1.32 -4.30 29.75
CA LYS A 319 -1.92 -3.94 31.04
C LYS A 319 -2.08 -5.14 31.97
N GLY A 320 -2.44 -6.31 31.42
CA GLY A 320 -2.53 -7.58 32.15
C GLY A 320 -1.17 -8.11 32.64
N MET A 321 -0.09 -7.83 31.93
CA MET A 321 1.26 -8.32 32.23
C MET A 321 2.01 -7.54 33.32
N LYS A 322 1.34 -6.77 34.17
CA LYS A 322 1.96 -5.87 35.17
C LYS A 322 3.08 -6.49 36.02
N ARG A 323 2.96 -7.79 36.36
CA ARG A 323 3.90 -8.54 37.20
C ARG A 323 5.10 -9.13 36.43
N VAL A 324 5.06 -9.12 35.10
CA VAL A 324 6.14 -9.63 34.24
C VAL A 324 7.20 -8.54 34.09
N ASN A 325 8.49 -8.92 34.11
CA ASN A 325 9.58 -8.00 33.86
C ASN A 325 9.81 -7.86 32.35
N PHE A 326 9.28 -6.79 31.77
CA PHE A 326 9.40 -6.45 30.35
C PHE A 326 9.43 -4.94 30.18
N GLN A 327 9.80 -4.51 28.99
CA GLN A 327 9.61 -3.16 28.48
C GLN A 327 8.87 -3.19 27.14
N ALA A 328 8.16 -2.11 26.81
CA ALA A 328 7.48 -1.98 25.52
C ALA A 328 7.63 -0.57 24.93
N VAL A 329 7.78 -0.51 23.62
CA VAL A 329 7.79 0.72 22.83
C VAL A 329 6.66 0.66 21.82
N ILE A 330 5.82 1.68 21.85
CA ILE A 330 4.66 1.83 20.97
C ILE A 330 4.91 3.04 20.09
N LEU A 331 4.95 2.84 18.77
CA LEU A 331 5.11 3.89 17.77
C LEU A 331 3.96 3.81 16.77
N GLY A 332 3.20 4.90 16.65
CA GLY A 332 2.08 4.95 15.70
C GLY A 332 1.13 6.11 15.90
N THR A 333 0.41 6.47 14.84
CA THR A 333 -0.65 7.48 14.84
C THR A 333 -1.90 6.96 14.13
N GLY A 334 -3.06 7.58 14.38
CA GLY A 334 -4.33 7.20 13.78
C GLY A 334 -5.53 7.64 14.61
N ASP A 335 -6.31 6.68 15.09
CA ASP A 335 -7.48 6.92 15.94
C ASP A 335 -7.06 7.63 17.26
N PRO A 336 -7.57 8.85 17.52
CA PRO A 336 -7.24 9.60 18.73
C PRO A 336 -7.52 8.84 20.04
N LYS A 337 -8.53 7.96 20.09
CA LYS A 337 -8.85 7.16 21.28
C LYS A 337 -7.79 6.09 21.54
N LEU A 338 -7.27 5.48 20.48
CA LEU A 338 -6.20 4.48 20.59
C LEU A 338 -4.87 5.15 20.95
N GLU A 339 -4.60 6.33 20.39
CA GLU A 339 -3.45 7.15 20.80
C GLU A 339 -3.51 7.55 22.28
N GLU A 340 -4.69 7.97 22.76
CA GLU A 340 -4.88 8.29 24.18
C GLU A 340 -4.71 7.06 25.05
N SER A 341 -5.26 5.91 24.66
CA SER A 341 -5.08 4.64 25.36
C SER A 341 -3.59 4.25 25.48
N ALA A 342 -2.78 4.55 24.46
CA ALA A 342 -1.33 4.32 24.51
C ALA A 342 -0.64 5.26 25.53
N ARG A 343 -1.04 6.54 25.57
CA ARG A 343 -0.53 7.52 26.55
C ARG A 343 -0.93 7.16 27.97
N GLU A 344 -2.17 6.75 28.20
CA GLU A 344 -2.65 6.25 29.49
C GLU A 344 -1.85 5.02 29.96
N LEU A 345 -1.57 4.09 29.04
CA LEU A 345 -0.79 2.89 29.34
C LEU A 345 0.66 3.24 29.73
N GLN A 346 1.29 4.20 29.06
CA GLN A 346 2.59 4.75 29.47
C GLN A 346 2.52 5.37 30.86
N ASN A 347 1.49 6.18 31.16
CA ASN A 347 1.34 6.84 32.46
C ASN A 347 1.13 5.83 33.60
N LEU A 348 0.47 4.70 33.31
CA LEU A 348 0.27 3.62 34.26
C LEU A 348 1.55 2.81 34.52
N PHE A 349 2.45 2.71 33.54
CA PHE A 349 3.70 1.94 33.62
C PHE A 349 4.91 2.72 33.09
N PRO A 350 5.27 3.88 33.67
CA PRO A 350 6.24 4.82 33.08
C PRO A 350 7.66 4.26 32.95
N GLU A 351 8.02 3.29 33.81
CA GLU A 351 9.31 2.58 33.84
C GLU A 351 9.38 1.43 32.81
N LYS A 352 8.23 0.99 32.27
CA LYS A 352 8.13 -0.18 31.38
C LYS A 352 7.71 0.18 29.97
N ILE A 353 6.80 1.14 29.81
CA ILE A 353 6.13 1.39 28.53
C ILE A 353 6.41 2.82 28.08
N LYS A 354 6.77 2.97 26.80
CA LYS A 354 6.82 4.26 26.12
C LYS A 354 5.96 4.27 24.87
N ALA A 355 5.22 5.36 24.70
CA ALA A 355 4.30 5.59 23.60
C ALA A 355 4.69 6.87 22.85
N GLU A 356 4.94 6.73 21.56
CA GLU A 356 5.35 7.78 20.63
C GLU A 356 4.26 7.91 19.56
N THR A 357 3.33 8.84 19.77
CA THR A 357 2.20 9.07 18.86
C THR A 357 2.59 10.05 17.76
N ARG A 358 3.57 9.67 16.93
CA ARG A 358 4.01 10.41 15.74
C ARG A 358 4.46 9.46 14.64
N PHE A 359 4.53 9.96 13.40
CA PHE A 359 5.24 9.28 12.34
C PHE A 359 6.76 9.52 12.50
N ASP A 360 7.54 8.45 12.59
CA ASP A 360 9.00 8.51 12.75
C ASP A 360 9.66 7.27 12.13
N ALA A 361 10.06 7.36 10.86
CA ALA A 361 10.64 6.24 10.12
C ALA A 361 11.98 5.76 10.72
N ASN A 362 12.78 6.67 11.29
CA ASN A 362 14.04 6.32 11.93
C ASN A 362 13.81 5.57 13.23
N LEU A 363 12.87 6.03 14.06
CA LEU A 363 12.50 5.31 15.28
C LEU A 363 11.90 3.94 14.97
N ALA A 364 11.10 3.79 13.91
CA ALA A 364 10.60 2.48 13.48
C ALA A 364 11.75 1.50 13.18
N ARG A 365 12.76 1.92 12.41
CA ARG A 365 13.97 1.12 12.12
C ARG A 365 14.75 0.77 13.39
N GLN A 366 14.88 1.72 14.31
CA GLN A 366 15.52 1.49 15.60
C GLN A 366 14.74 0.49 16.48
N ILE A 367 13.41 0.52 16.42
CA ILE A 367 12.56 -0.48 17.09
C ILE A 367 12.79 -1.86 16.47
N TYR A 368 12.79 -2.00 15.14
CA TYR A 368 13.10 -3.28 14.50
C TYR A 368 14.50 -3.80 14.86
N ALA A 369 15.49 -2.91 14.98
CA ALA A 369 16.85 -3.28 15.32
C ALA A 369 17.07 -3.64 16.80
N GLY A 370 16.36 -2.98 17.72
CA GLY A 370 16.58 -3.08 19.16
C GLY A 370 15.54 -3.88 19.94
N ALA A 371 14.30 -4.02 19.44
CA ALA A 371 13.28 -4.82 20.12
C ALA A 371 13.52 -6.33 19.92
N ASP A 372 13.17 -7.14 20.91
CA ASP A 372 13.28 -8.59 20.81
C ASP A 372 12.06 -9.18 20.08
N ILE A 373 10.88 -8.63 20.37
CA ILE A 373 9.59 -9.11 19.87
C ILE A 373 8.82 -7.97 19.21
N LEU A 374 8.28 -8.18 18.02
CA LEU A 374 7.31 -7.27 17.40
C LEU A 374 5.90 -7.82 17.58
N LEU A 375 5.00 -7.08 18.23
CA LEU A 375 3.60 -7.49 18.38
C LEU A 375 2.78 -7.05 17.17
N MET A 376 2.10 -8.01 16.53
CA MET A 376 1.21 -7.79 15.37
C MET A 376 -0.15 -8.48 15.56
N PRO A 377 -1.01 -7.96 16.47
CA PRO A 377 -2.28 -8.58 16.83
C PRO A 377 -3.42 -8.28 15.82
N SER A 378 -3.09 -8.02 14.55
CA SER A 378 -4.04 -7.59 13.50
C SER A 378 -5.26 -8.51 13.44
N ARG A 379 -6.46 -7.91 13.35
CA ARG A 379 -7.72 -8.64 13.14
C ARG A 379 -7.80 -9.21 11.72
N TYR A 380 -7.26 -8.47 10.75
CA TYR A 380 -6.96 -8.95 9.40
C TYR A 380 -5.72 -8.22 8.86
N GLU A 381 -4.93 -8.87 8.02
CA GLU A 381 -3.70 -8.30 7.47
C GLU A 381 -3.45 -8.82 6.04
N PRO A 382 -3.76 -8.02 5.00
CA PRO A 382 -3.65 -8.47 3.61
C PRO A 382 -2.28 -9.04 3.25
N CYS A 383 -1.21 -8.33 3.65
CA CYS A 383 0.15 -8.84 3.60
C CYS A 383 0.88 -8.57 4.91
N GLY A 384 0.98 -7.29 5.28
CA GLY A 384 1.89 -6.80 6.32
C GLY A 384 3.31 -6.69 5.79
N LEU A 385 3.99 -5.57 6.05
CA LEU A 385 5.41 -5.39 5.73
C LEU A 385 6.28 -5.44 6.99
N SER A 386 5.74 -4.94 8.11
CA SER A 386 6.47 -4.80 9.37
C SER A 386 7.02 -6.12 9.92
N GLN A 387 6.32 -7.25 9.73
CA GLN A 387 6.82 -8.57 10.14
C GLN A 387 8.03 -8.99 9.34
N MET A 388 8.04 -8.74 8.02
CA MET A 388 9.18 -9.07 7.16
C MET A 388 10.38 -8.19 7.48
N ILE A 389 10.15 -6.89 7.71
CA ILE A 389 11.20 -5.97 8.15
C ILE A 389 11.75 -6.40 9.52
N ALA A 390 10.89 -6.74 10.48
CA ALA A 390 11.31 -7.20 11.79
C ALA A 390 12.13 -8.49 11.71
N MET A 391 11.69 -9.49 10.94
CA MET A 391 12.44 -10.72 10.70
C MET A 391 13.81 -10.45 10.07
N ARG A 392 13.87 -9.53 9.09
CA ARG A 392 15.13 -9.10 8.47
C ARG A 392 16.10 -8.49 9.48
N TYR A 393 15.59 -7.82 10.51
CA TYR A 393 16.35 -7.17 11.59
C TYR A 393 16.52 -8.09 12.82
N GLY A 394 16.12 -9.36 12.75
CA GLY A 394 16.20 -10.31 13.86
C GLY A 394 15.24 -10.05 15.03
N CYS A 395 14.22 -9.20 14.83
CA CYS A 395 13.13 -8.96 15.79
C CYS A 395 11.99 -9.94 15.50
N VAL A 396 11.66 -10.78 16.49
CA VAL A 396 10.78 -11.93 16.29
C VAL A 396 9.31 -11.49 16.28
N PRO A 397 8.55 -11.67 15.21
CA PRO A 397 7.13 -11.32 15.20
C PRO A 397 6.30 -12.27 16.07
N VAL A 398 5.44 -11.71 16.92
CA VAL A 398 4.31 -12.43 17.53
C VAL A 398 3.04 -11.88 16.88
N ALA A 399 2.51 -12.66 15.96
CA ALA A 399 1.45 -12.25 15.04
C ALA A 399 0.21 -13.14 15.17
N ARG A 400 -0.98 -12.59 14.84
CA ARG A 400 -2.16 -13.43 14.58
C ARG A 400 -2.00 -14.14 13.24
N ALA A 401 -2.47 -15.39 13.15
CA ALA A 401 -2.42 -16.19 11.94
C ALA A 401 -3.53 -15.78 10.95
N VAL A 402 -3.42 -14.57 10.38
CA VAL A 402 -4.34 -13.98 9.40
C VAL A 402 -3.57 -13.45 8.18
N GLY A 403 -4.20 -13.54 7.01
CA GLY A 403 -3.70 -13.10 5.72
C GLY A 403 -2.21 -13.36 5.51
N GLY A 404 -1.46 -12.33 5.11
CA GLY A 404 -0.03 -12.48 4.82
C GLY A 404 0.85 -12.71 6.05
N LEU A 405 0.37 -12.45 7.28
CA LEU A 405 1.11 -12.82 8.49
C LEU A 405 1.23 -14.34 8.58
N LYS A 406 0.16 -15.06 8.23
CA LYS A 406 0.17 -16.53 8.20
C LYS A 406 1.10 -17.08 7.11
N ASP A 407 1.22 -16.38 5.99
CA ASP A 407 2.10 -16.78 4.88
C ASP A 407 3.58 -16.51 5.17
N THR A 408 3.88 -15.49 5.98
CA THR A 408 5.27 -15.03 6.22
C THR A 408 5.87 -15.50 7.55
N VAL A 409 5.04 -15.67 8.58
CA VAL A 409 5.47 -16.11 9.92
C VAL A 409 5.10 -17.58 10.09
N VAL A 410 5.99 -18.46 9.61
CA VAL A 410 5.81 -19.91 9.69
C VAL A 410 6.21 -20.41 11.10
N PRO A 411 5.34 -21.14 11.82
CA PRO A 411 5.59 -21.62 13.19
C PRO A 411 6.77 -22.59 13.36
#